data_AF-A0A914TFJ1-F1
#
_entry.id   AF-A0A914TFJ1-F1
#
_cell.length_a   1.000
_cell.length_b   1.000
_cell.length_c   1.000
_cell.angle_alpha   90.00
_cell.angle_beta   90.00
_cell.angle_gamma   90.00
#
_symmetry.space_group_name_H-M   'P 1'
#
loop_
_entity.id
_entity.type
_entity.pdbx_description
1 polymer ?
#
loop_
_entity_poly.entity_id
_entity_poly.type
_entity_poly.pdbx_seq_one_letter_code
_entity_poly.pdbx_strand_id
1 'polypeptide(L)'
;RINIMSSSIALLPTDLFQLYLLYFNLTFKSLAHFHTVSPIISTIIASLKPLDFNDIYSILNSSQPEPYITRDEVAARLAMLTPMIVKLSNDKYAPLHPTFREWVIKMSDQTDYAIDIRQGHILHSLFLVRKGNLTPELFFELGHHLLKANPYKYMRPGTAPDLPNGKDCHILWIQKAAGHPSALQNSLLYERNCYYPNSKVSRLLLLSGANTNCCWPDGSCLLNTFAHTGNVTMIQLLLQFNVDVNFANPKTGQTPIFSAVQKSHLDAVQILYEHGAKVNIYDNND
;
A
#
# COMPACT_ATOMS: atom_id res chain seq x y z
N ARG A 1 20.12 -8.25 26.91
CA ARG A 1 20.68 -9.51 27.50
C ARG A 1 19.54 -10.25 28.16
N ILE A 2 19.17 -11.42 27.64
CA ILE A 2 18.10 -12.25 28.21
C ILE A 2 18.77 -13.21 29.17
N ASN A 3 18.49 -13.11 30.47
CA ASN A 3 18.94 -14.09 31.45
C ASN A 3 17.92 -15.23 31.47
N ILE A 4 18.26 -16.34 30.82
CA ILE A 4 17.47 -17.58 30.86
C ILE A 4 17.98 -18.37 32.07
N MET A 5 17.27 -18.27 33.19
CA MET A 5 17.47 -19.15 34.35
C MET A 5 16.57 -20.37 34.17
N SER A 6 17.05 -21.37 33.42
CA SER A 6 16.43 -22.71 33.39
C SER A 6 17.51 -23.75 33.17
N SER A 7 17.56 -24.74 34.06
CA SER A 7 18.55 -25.82 34.15
C SER A 7 18.38 -26.93 33.11
N SER A 8 17.56 -26.74 32.07
CA SER A 8 17.42 -27.67 30.95
C SER A 8 17.86 -27.01 29.65
N ILE A 9 19.01 -27.45 29.12
CA ILE A 9 19.61 -27.00 27.84
C ILE A 9 18.66 -27.23 26.62
N ALA A 10 17.58 -27.99 26.79
CA ALA A 10 16.62 -28.38 25.75
C ALA A 10 15.65 -27.27 25.28
N LEU A 11 15.76 -26.03 25.76
CA LEU A 11 14.83 -24.92 25.44
C LEU A 11 15.48 -23.74 24.72
N LEU A 12 16.73 -23.88 24.24
CA LEU A 12 17.36 -22.84 23.45
C LEU A 12 16.82 -22.88 22.01
N PRO A 13 16.28 -21.76 21.50
CA PRO A 13 15.74 -21.71 20.14
C PRO A 13 16.86 -21.98 19.14
N THR A 14 16.65 -22.98 18.27
CA THR A 14 17.65 -23.37 17.25
C THR A 14 17.54 -22.57 15.97
N ASP A 15 16.46 -21.80 15.82
CA ASP A 15 16.18 -20.95 14.66
C ASP A 15 15.42 -19.68 15.09
N LEU A 16 15.27 -18.72 14.16
CA LEU A 16 14.55 -17.48 14.41
C LEU A 16 13.07 -17.70 14.73
N PHE A 17 12.45 -18.77 14.21
CA PHE A 17 11.04 -19.05 14.41
C PHE A 17 10.75 -19.43 15.87
N GLN A 18 11.55 -20.34 16.43
CA GLN A 18 11.50 -20.72 17.84
C GLN A 18 11.87 -19.54 18.74
N LEU A 19 12.80 -18.68 18.30
CA LEU A 19 13.20 -17.50 19.05
C LEU A 19 12.02 -16.50 19.20
N TYR A 20 11.30 -16.22 18.12
CA TYR A 20 10.10 -15.37 18.18
C TYR A 20 8.99 -15.98 19.04
N LEU A 21 8.76 -17.30 18.95
CA LEU A 21 7.79 -17.99 19.80
C LEU A 21 8.16 -17.89 21.28
N LEU A 22 9.44 -18.12 21.60
CA LEU A 22 9.96 -17.95 22.95
C LEU A 22 9.75 -16.52 23.45
N TYR A 23 10.02 -15.50 22.62
CA TYR A 23 9.74 -14.11 23.00
C TYR A 23 8.26 -13.88 23.31
N PHE A 24 7.34 -14.39 22.48
CA PHE A 24 5.91 -14.25 22.74
C PHE A 24 5.49 -14.92 24.05
N ASN A 25 5.97 -16.14 24.31
CA ASN A 25 5.69 -16.87 25.55
C ASN A 25 6.22 -16.14 26.79
N LEU A 26 7.40 -15.51 26.69
CA LEU A 26 8.00 -14.77 27.80
C LEU A 26 7.34 -13.39 28.02
N THR A 27 6.86 -12.75 26.96
CA THR A 27 6.24 -11.42 27.02
C THR A 27 4.77 -11.48 27.46
N PHE A 28 4.00 -12.45 26.96
CA PHE A 28 2.55 -12.49 27.16
C PHE A 28 2.15 -13.55 28.17
N LYS A 29 1.86 -13.11 29.40
CA LYS A 29 1.35 -13.95 30.50
C LYS A 29 -0.02 -14.60 30.22
N SER A 30 -0.79 -14.07 29.26
CA SER A 30 -2.08 -14.61 28.83
C SER A 30 -2.41 -14.17 27.40
N LEU A 31 -3.34 -14.87 26.75
CA LEU A 31 -3.84 -14.47 25.43
C LEU A 31 -4.58 -13.13 25.45
N ALA A 32 -5.29 -12.82 26.55
CA ALA A 32 -5.90 -11.51 26.73
C ALA A 32 -4.84 -10.39 26.70
N HIS A 33 -3.68 -10.60 27.33
CA HIS A 33 -2.58 -9.65 27.30
C HIS A 33 -1.97 -9.50 25.89
N PHE A 34 -1.84 -10.60 25.15
CA PHE A 34 -1.41 -10.56 23.75
C PHE A 34 -2.39 -9.79 22.86
N HIS A 35 -3.69 -10.00 23.03
CA HIS A 35 -4.71 -9.31 22.24
C HIS A 35 -4.69 -7.79 22.41
N THR A 36 -4.16 -7.25 23.52
CA THR A 36 -3.99 -5.79 23.67
C THR A 36 -2.92 -5.22 22.76
N VAL A 37 -1.86 -5.98 22.42
CA VAL A 37 -0.75 -5.52 21.57
C VAL A 37 -0.88 -5.94 20.11
N SER A 38 -1.65 -7.00 19.83
CA SER A 38 -1.85 -7.55 18.48
C SER A 38 -2.23 -6.48 17.43
N PRO A 39 -3.10 -5.48 17.72
CA PRO A 39 -3.37 -4.39 16.79
C PRO A 39 -2.14 -3.56 16.39
N ILE A 40 -1.21 -3.32 17.32
CA ILE A 40 0.03 -2.57 17.03
C ILE A 40 0.92 -3.38 16.09
N ILE A 41 1.08 -4.68 16.36
CA ILE A 41 1.86 -5.57 15.50
C ILE A 41 1.21 -5.63 14.11
N SER A 42 -0.11 -5.81 14.04
CA SER A 42 -0.87 -5.82 12.79
C SER A 42 -0.66 -4.53 11.97
N THR A 43 -0.75 -3.35 12.61
CA THR A 43 -0.50 -2.04 11.98
C THR A 43 0.93 -1.91 11.44
N ILE A 44 1.94 -2.26 12.22
CA ILE A 44 3.35 -2.15 11.81
C ILE A 44 3.67 -3.14 10.68
N ILE A 45 3.19 -4.38 10.79
CA ILE A 45 3.40 -5.43 9.79
C ILE A 45 2.66 -5.14 8.48
N ALA A 46 1.46 -4.54 8.55
CA ALA A 46 0.71 -4.15 7.37
C ALA A 46 1.33 -2.97 6.61
N SER A 47 2.14 -2.14 7.28
CA SER A 47 2.74 -0.94 6.69
C SER A 47 3.70 -1.26 5.53
N LEU A 48 3.80 -0.32 4.59
CA LEU A 48 4.77 -0.34 3.49
C LEU A 48 6.11 0.31 3.87
N LYS A 49 6.17 0.98 5.03
CA LYS A 49 7.33 1.75 5.51
C LYS A 49 7.39 1.75 7.04
N PRO A 50 8.57 2.02 7.65
CA PRO A 50 8.64 2.30 9.08
C PRO A 50 7.70 3.46 9.45
N LEU A 51 7.01 3.33 10.58
CA LEU A 51 6.01 4.29 11.05
C LEU A 51 6.53 5.06 12.24
N ASP A 52 6.29 6.36 12.33
CA ASP A 52 6.55 7.08 13.58
C ASP A 52 5.45 6.78 14.63
N PHE A 53 5.63 7.29 15.85
CA PHE A 53 4.66 7.09 16.93
C PHE A 53 3.29 7.69 16.61
N ASN A 54 3.25 8.86 15.97
CA ASN A 54 2.01 9.56 15.65
C ASN A 54 1.25 8.83 14.55
N ASP A 55 1.95 8.28 13.56
CA ASP A 55 1.38 7.40 12.55
C ASP A 55 0.69 6.21 13.21
N ILE A 56 1.40 5.46 14.08
CA ILE A 56 0.85 4.29 14.78
C ILE A 56 -0.39 4.67 15.59
N TYR A 57 -0.30 5.73 16.39
CA TYR A 57 -1.41 6.22 17.20
C TYR A 57 -2.64 6.59 16.36
N SER A 58 -2.44 7.31 15.26
CA SER A 58 -3.52 7.78 14.38
C SER A 58 -4.15 6.63 13.59
N ILE A 59 -3.33 5.66 13.14
CA ILE A 59 -3.81 4.47 12.42
C ILE A 59 -4.64 3.59 13.36
N LEU A 60 -4.21 3.35 14.59
CA LEU A 60 -4.99 2.55 15.55
C LEU A 60 -6.36 3.19 15.78
N ASN A 61 -6.39 4.49 16.05
CA ASN A 61 -7.64 5.23 16.29
C ASN A 61 -8.46 5.51 15.02
N SER A 62 -8.04 5.02 13.84
CA SER A 62 -8.79 5.19 12.58
C SER A 62 -10.03 4.29 12.46
N SER A 63 -10.32 3.44 13.44
CA SER A 63 -11.52 2.59 13.41
C SER A 63 -12.80 3.33 13.80
N GLN A 64 -12.70 4.39 14.61
CA GLN A 64 -13.84 5.13 15.16
C GLN A 64 -13.62 6.65 15.08
N PRO A 65 -14.66 7.49 15.12
CA PRO A 65 -14.50 8.95 15.09
C PRO A 65 -13.70 9.48 16.27
N GLU A 66 -13.91 8.91 17.45
CA GLU A 66 -13.19 9.27 18.68
C GLU A 66 -12.06 8.27 18.98
N PRO A 67 -10.93 8.73 19.54
CA PRO A 67 -9.84 7.86 19.95
C PRO A 67 -10.31 6.87 21.03
N TYR A 68 -10.09 5.57 20.80
CA TYR A 68 -10.38 4.51 21.77
C TYR A 68 -9.14 4.08 22.57
N ILE A 69 -7.94 4.36 22.07
CA ILE A 69 -6.67 4.06 22.74
C ILE A 69 -5.86 5.35 22.94
N THR A 70 -5.34 5.53 24.15
CA THR A 70 -4.55 6.71 24.54
C THR A 70 -3.09 6.60 24.10
N ARG A 71 -2.37 7.72 24.08
CA ARG A 71 -0.93 7.75 23.77
C ARG A 71 -0.12 6.93 24.78
N ASP A 72 -0.42 7.03 26.06
CA ASP A 72 0.30 6.31 27.11
C ASP A 72 0.12 4.79 26.97
N GLU A 73 -1.08 4.34 26.62
CA GLU A 73 -1.33 2.93 26.32
C GLU A 73 -0.56 2.45 25.08
N VAL A 74 -0.51 3.24 24.01
CA VAL A 74 0.28 2.88 22.81
C VAL A 74 1.76 2.80 23.17
N ALA A 75 2.29 3.76 23.94
CA ALA A 75 3.69 3.76 24.37
C ALA A 75 4.02 2.54 25.25
N ALA A 76 3.18 2.22 26.23
CA ALA A 76 3.35 1.05 27.09
C ALA A 76 3.34 -0.26 26.28
N ARG A 77 2.40 -0.39 25.33
CA ARG A 77 2.29 -1.59 24.48
C ARG A 77 3.44 -1.71 23.47
N LEU A 78 3.96 -0.59 22.93
CA LEU A 78 5.18 -0.58 22.10
C LEU A 78 6.41 -1.00 22.89
N ALA A 79 6.56 -0.54 24.14
CA ALA A 79 7.69 -0.91 24.99
C ALA A 79 7.76 -2.42 25.24
N MET A 80 6.60 -3.10 25.33
CA MET A 80 6.54 -4.56 25.44
C MET A 80 7.05 -5.30 24.19
N LEU A 81 7.08 -4.65 23.03
CA LEU A 81 7.45 -5.26 21.75
C LEU A 81 8.94 -5.05 21.39
N THR A 82 9.71 -4.35 22.24
CA THR A 82 11.11 -3.97 22.00
C THR A 82 12.06 -5.09 21.52
N PRO A 83 11.88 -6.39 21.85
CA PRO A 83 12.72 -7.46 21.27
C PRO A 83 12.46 -7.75 19.78
N MET A 84 11.32 -7.31 19.24
CA MET A 84 10.85 -7.70 17.90
C MET A 84 10.49 -6.50 17.02
N ILE A 85 10.09 -5.39 17.64
CA ILE A 85 9.81 -4.11 17.01
C ILE A 85 10.75 -3.10 17.66
N VAL A 86 11.62 -2.52 16.84
CA VAL A 86 12.65 -1.58 17.30
C VAL A 86 12.32 -0.18 16.87
N LYS A 87 12.69 0.77 17.73
CA LYS A 87 12.74 2.19 17.38
C LYS A 87 14.08 2.47 16.70
N LEU A 88 14.02 2.91 15.45
CA LEU A 88 15.15 3.28 14.61
C LEU A 88 15.71 4.65 15.02
N SER A 89 16.89 5.00 14.50
CA SER A 89 17.55 6.29 14.77
C SER A 89 16.76 7.51 14.30
N ASN A 90 15.80 7.33 13.39
CA ASN A 90 14.89 8.37 12.88
C ASN A 90 13.54 8.39 13.61
N ASP A 91 13.47 7.84 14.82
CA ASP A 91 12.28 7.74 15.66
C ASP A 91 11.11 6.91 15.10
N LYS A 92 11.34 6.15 14.02
CA LYS A 92 10.34 5.25 13.44
C LYS A 92 10.45 3.84 13.99
N TYR A 93 9.35 3.11 13.99
CA TYR A 93 9.26 1.73 14.41
C TYR A 93 9.21 0.80 13.20
N ALA A 94 9.97 -0.28 13.28
CA ALA A 94 9.98 -1.35 12.29
C ALA A 94 10.26 -2.70 12.98
N PRO A 95 9.90 -3.83 12.34
CA PRO A 95 10.38 -5.13 12.76
C PRO A 95 11.91 -5.14 12.85
N LEU A 96 12.46 -5.77 13.90
CA LEU A 96 13.90 -5.94 14.08
C LEU A 96 14.55 -6.66 12.89
N HIS A 97 13.82 -7.62 12.31
CA HIS A 97 14.30 -8.43 11.19
C HIS A 97 13.16 -8.74 10.21
N PRO A 98 13.40 -8.76 8.88
CA PRO A 98 12.35 -9.00 7.88
C PRO A 98 11.58 -10.30 8.05
N THR A 99 12.24 -11.36 8.53
CA THR A 99 11.59 -12.67 8.77
C THR A 99 10.53 -12.63 9.86
N PHE A 100 10.50 -11.60 10.71
CA PHE A 100 9.42 -11.44 11.68
C PHE A 100 8.06 -11.29 10.99
N ARG A 101 7.99 -10.61 9.84
CA ARG A 101 6.77 -10.51 9.04
C ARG A 101 6.32 -11.88 8.53
N GLU A 102 7.25 -12.68 8.01
CA GLU A 102 6.96 -14.04 7.54
C GLU A 102 6.51 -14.94 8.68
N TRP A 103 7.16 -14.81 9.84
CA TRP A 103 6.81 -15.53 11.04
C TRP A 103 5.39 -15.21 11.49
N VAL A 104 5.02 -13.92 11.57
CA VAL A 104 3.66 -13.50 11.93
C VAL A 104 2.62 -14.10 10.96
N ILE A 105 2.92 -14.16 9.66
CA ILE A 105 2.03 -14.76 8.65
C ILE A 105 1.88 -16.28 8.86
N LYS A 106 2.97 -16.99 9.15
CA LYS A 106 2.96 -18.45 9.33
C LYS A 106 2.39 -18.89 10.68
N MET A 107 2.48 -18.03 11.70
CA MET A 107 2.07 -18.34 13.06
C MET A 107 0.57 -18.44 13.27
N SER A 108 -0.25 -17.88 12.36
CA SER A 108 -1.71 -17.90 12.49
C SER A 108 -2.29 -19.31 12.61
N ASP A 109 -1.59 -20.30 12.05
CA ASP A 109 -2.08 -21.68 11.94
C ASP A 109 -1.40 -22.62 12.94
N GLN A 110 -0.41 -22.13 13.69
CA GLN A 110 0.50 -22.98 14.47
C GLN A 110 0.49 -22.66 15.98
N THR A 111 -0.06 -21.51 16.38
CA THR A 111 -0.07 -21.07 17.78
C THR A 111 -1.33 -20.28 18.11
N ASP A 112 -1.60 -20.09 19.40
CA ASP A 112 -2.67 -19.21 19.89
C ASP A 112 -2.40 -17.71 19.64
N TYR A 113 -1.19 -17.36 19.17
CA TYR A 113 -0.76 -15.97 18.90
C TYR A 113 -1.06 -15.51 17.48
N ALA A 114 -2.25 -15.82 16.96
CA ALA A 114 -2.66 -15.40 15.63
C ALA A 114 -2.83 -13.87 15.53
N ILE A 115 -2.27 -13.27 14.47
CA ILE A 115 -2.38 -11.82 14.19
C ILE A 115 -3.11 -11.64 12.86
N ASP A 116 -4.26 -10.98 12.90
CA ASP A 116 -4.99 -10.63 11.69
C ASP A 116 -4.38 -9.39 11.03
N ILE A 117 -3.44 -9.62 10.09
CA ILE A 117 -2.79 -8.58 9.30
C ILE A 117 -3.79 -7.83 8.40
N ARG A 118 -4.93 -8.46 8.04
CA ARG A 118 -5.95 -7.75 7.24
C ARG A 118 -6.54 -6.58 8.02
N GLN A 119 -6.71 -6.70 9.33
CA GLN A 119 -7.15 -5.56 10.15
C GLN A 119 -6.15 -4.41 10.10
N GLY A 120 -4.85 -4.69 10.08
CA GLY A 120 -3.82 -3.66 9.91
C GLY A 120 -4.02 -2.90 8.59
N HIS A 121 -4.20 -3.63 7.48
CA HIS A 121 -4.51 -3.02 6.19
C HIS A 121 -5.85 -2.23 6.19
N ILE A 122 -6.87 -2.70 6.91
CA ILE A 122 -8.14 -1.95 7.08
C ILE A 122 -7.88 -0.64 7.81
N LEU A 123 -7.17 -0.66 8.94
CA LEU A 123 -6.84 0.55 9.71
C LEU A 123 -6.01 1.54 8.88
N HIS A 124 -5.00 1.07 8.13
CA HIS A 124 -4.26 1.95 7.21
C HIS A 124 -5.18 2.57 6.15
N SER A 125 -6.11 1.79 5.58
CA SER A 125 -7.08 2.30 4.61
C SER A 125 -7.97 3.38 5.24
N LEU A 126 -8.51 3.12 6.43
CA LEU A 126 -9.37 4.06 7.17
C LEU A 126 -8.62 5.35 7.51
N PHE A 127 -7.38 5.23 7.98
CA PHE A 127 -6.50 6.37 8.25
C PHE A 127 -6.32 7.25 7.02
N LEU A 128 -5.98 6.66 5.87
CA LEU A 128 -5.80 7.39 4.62
C LEU A 128 -7.09 8.03 4.11
N VAL A 129 -8.22 7.32 4.21
CA VAL A 129 -9.54 7.87 3.84
C VAL A 129 -9.89 9.10 4.67
N ARG A 130 -9.61 9.05 5.98
CA ARG A 130 -9.92 10.16 6.90
C ARG A 130 -8.91 11.29 6.82
N LYS A 131 -7.65 11.01 6.48
CA LYS A 131 -6.63 12.02 6.24
C LYS A 131 -7.04 12.99 5.12
N GLY A 132 -7.65 12.46 4.05
CA GLY A 132 -8.05 13.25 2.90
C GLY A 132 -6.86 13.87 2.15
N ASN A 133 -7.14 14.63 1.09
CA ASN A 133 -6.14 15.40 0.31
C ASN A 133 -4.89 14.57 -0.04
N LEU A 134 -5.11 13.35 -0.53
CA LEU A 134 -4.04 12.40 -0.78
C LEU A 134 -3.19 12.81 -1.99
N THR A 135 -1.88 12.64 -1.88
CA THR A 135 -0.96 12.69 -3.01
C THR A 135 -1.11 11.43 -3.88
N PRO A 136 -0.62 11.39 -5.13
CA PRO A 136 -0.61 10.18 -5.95
C PRO A 136 0.00 8.97 -5.23
N GLU A 137 1.11 9.17 -4.51
CA GLU A 137 1.72 8.12 -3.68
C GLU A 137 0.74 7.55 -2.65
N LEU A 138 0.03 8.41 -1.92
CA LEU A 138 -0.91 7.98 -0.89
C LEU A 138 -2.18 7.35 -1.47
N PHE A 139 -2.60 7.73 -2.68
CA PHE A 139 -3.65 7.01 -3.40
C PHE A 139 -3.21 5.58 -3.76
N PHE A 140 -1.96 5.40 -4.18
CA PHE A 140 -1.41 4.07 -4.42
C PHE A 140 -1.29 3.26 -3.13
N GLU A 141 -0.90 3.88 -2.02
CA GLU A 141 -0.85 3.26 -0.68
C GLU A 141 -2.26 2.83 -0.22
N LEU A 142 -3.27 3.70 -0.38
CA LEU A 142 -4.66 3.38 -0.08
C LEU A 142 -5.17 2.22 -0.94
N GLY A 143 -4.97 2.27 -2.25
CA GLY A 143 -5.38 1.21 -3.16
C GLY A 143 -4.69 -0.13 -2.85
N HIS A 144 -3.42 -0.10 -2.46
CA HIS A 144 -2.70 -1.30 -1.98
C HIS A 144 -3.39 -1.92 -0.77
N HIS A 145 -3.68 -1.10 0.25
CA HIS A 145 -4.29 -1.58 1.49
C HIS A 145 -5.72 -2.10 1.27
N LEU A 146 -6.54 -1.40 0.49
CA LEU A 146 -7.89 -1.84 0.13
C LEU A 146 -7.89 -3.22 -0.54
N LEU A 147 -7.05 -3.41 -1.56
CA LEU A 147 -6.97 -4.68 -2.30
C LEU A 147 -6.44 -5.84 -1.44
N LYS A 148 -5.55 -5.57 -0.48
CA LYS A 148 -5.04 -6.57 0.47
C LYS A 148 -6.06 -6.92 1.55
N ALA A 149 -6.80 -5.92 2.04
CA ALA A 149 -7.76 -6.06 3.13
C ALA A 149 -9.10 -6.64 2.69
N ASN A 150 -9.62 -6.23 1.53
CA ASN A 150 -11.01 -6.42 1.11
C ASN A 150 -12.02 -6.11 2.24
N PRO A 151 -12.13 -4.84 2.69
CA PRO A 151 -12.89 -4.46 3.88
C PRO A 151 -14.35 -4.93 3.86
N TYR A 152 -15.01 -4.91 2.70
CA TYR A 152 -16.40 -5.38 2.56
C TYR A 152 -16.63 -6.82 3.04
N LYS A 153 -15.58 -7.66 3.03
CA LYS A 153 -15.65 -9.07 3.43
C LYS A 153 -15.11 -9.34 4.82
N TYR A 154 -14.09 -8.58 5.26
CA TYR A 154 -13.30 -8.93 6.45
C TYR A 154 -13.23 -7.82 7.51
N MET A 155 -13.86 -6.68 7.28
CA MET A 155 -13.98 -5.64 8.31
C MET A 155 -14.94 -6.09 9.40
N ARG A 156 -14.53 -5.92 10.66
CA ARG A 156 -15.34 -6.32 11.81
C ARG A 156 -16.62 -5.47 11.88
N PRO A 157 -17.78 -6.05 12.22
CA PRO A 157 -19.01 -5.30 12.41
C PRO A 157 -18.83 -4.12 13.38
N GLY A 158 -19.42 -2.98 13.06
CA GLY A 158 -19.31 -1.75 13.87
C GLY A 158 -18.00 -0.97 13.69
N THR A 159 -17.04 -1.45 12.88
CA THR A 159 -15.85 -0.68 12.50
C THR A 159 -16.21 0.36 11.44
N ALA A 160 -15.81 1.61 11.64
CA ALA A 160 -16.08 2.74 10.74
C ALA A 160 -17.54 2.78 10.24
N PRO A 161 -18.53 2.89 11.16
CA PRO A 161 -19.96 2.87 10.80
C PRO A 161 -20.36 4.07 9.92
N ASP A 162 -19.53 5.10 9.85
CA ASP A 162 -19.67 6.28 9.01
C ASP A 162 -19.26 6.06 7.54
N LEU A 163 -18.74 4.88 7.20
CA LEU A 163 -18.26 4.54 5.86
C LEU A 163 -19.08 3.43 5.20
N PRO A 164 -19.26 3.50 3.87
CA PRO A 164 -19.95 2.45 3.13
C PRO A 164 -19.14 1.15 3.18
N ASN A 165 -19.83 0.03 3.44
CA ASN A 165 -19.21 -1.30 3.58
C ASN A 165 -19.77 -2.34 2.58
N GLY A 166 -20.21 -1.89 1.40
CA GLY A 166 -20.68 -2.77 0.31
C GLY A 166 -19.55 -3.26 -0.60
N LYS A 167 -19.87 -4.06 -1.62
CA LYS A 167 -18.90 -4.56 -2.63
C LYS A 167 -18.11 -3.44 -3.32
N ASP A 168 -18.72 -2.26 -3.44
CA ASP A 168 -18.12 -1.09 -4.07
C ASP A 168 -17.36 -0.18 -3.10
N CYS A 169 -17.13 -0.61 -1.84
CA CYS A 169 -16.53 0.23 -0.82
C CYS A 169 -15.14 0.75 -1.22
N HIS A 170 -14.36 0.00 -1.99
CA HIS A 170 -13.03 0.44 -2.43
C HIS A 170 -13.10 1.74 -3.24
N ILE A 171 -14.05 1.82 -4.19
CA ILE A 171 -14.24 3.00 -5.04
C ILE A 171 -14.72 4.18 -4.19
N LEU A 172 -15.75 3.94 -3.36
CA LEU A 172 -16.34 4.99 -2.51
C LEU A 172 -15.33 5.55 -1.50
N TRP A 173 -14.45 4.70 -0.96
CA TRP A 173 -13.41 5.12 -0.02
C TRP A 173 -12.34 5.95 -0.72
N ILE A 174 -11.91 5.59 -1.93
CA ILE A 174 -10.99 6.40 -2.73
C ILE A 174 -11.60 7.77 -3.07
N GLN A 175 -12.87 7.80 -3.47
CA GLN A 175 -13.58 9.04 -3.77
C GLN A 175 -13.74 9.92 -2.52
N LYS A 176 -14.07 9.34 -1.37
CA LYS A 176 -14.13 10.08 -0.09
C LYS A 176 -12.76 10.63 0.31
N ALA A 177 -11.70 9.84 0.15
CA ALA A 177 -10.32 10.26 0.43
C ALA A 177 -9.85 11.40 -0.49
N ALA A 178 -10.34 11.44 -1.73
CA ALA A 178 -10.03 12.52 -2.66
C ALA A 178 -10.63 13.86 -2.20
N GLY A 179 -11.80 13.85 -1.56
CA GLY A 179 -12.51 15.05 -1.09
C GLY A 179 -13.09 15.93 -2.21
N HIS A 180 -12.39 16.04 -3.34
CA HIS A 180 -12.81 16.74 -4.55
C HIS A 180 -12.44 15.94 -5.81
N PRO A 181 -13.28 15.91 -6.87
CA PRO A 181 -13.00 15.12 -8.08
C PRO A 181 -11.66 15.43 -8.76
N SER A 182 -11.18 16.67 -8.67
CA SER A 182 -9.89 17.08 -9.25
C SER A 182 -8.69 16.42 -8.59
N ALA A 183 -8.78 16.07 -7.30
CA ALA A 183 -7.66 15.47 -6.56
C ALA A 183 -7.34 14.05 -7.08
N LEU A 184 -8.34 13.35 -7.62
CA LEU A 184 -8.16 12.01 -8.18
C LEU A 184 -7.62 12.03 -9.62
N GLN A 185 -7.78 13.13 -10.36
CA GLN A 185 -7.44 13.20 -11.79
C GLN A 185 -5.97 12.81 -12.04
N ASN A 186 -5.06 13.32 -11.21
CA ASN A 186 -3.62 13.09 -11.35
C ASN A 186 -3.10 11.94 -10.47
N SER A 187 -3.99 11.13 -9.87
CA SER A 187 -3.60 10.06 -8.93
C SER A 187 -2.74 8.97 -9.57
N LEU A 188 -2.77 8.82 -10.90
CA LEU A 188 -1.92 7.89 -11.65
C LEU A 188 -0.49 8.39 -11.87
N LEU A 189 -0.22 9.68 -11.68
CA LEU A 189 1.11 10.30 -11.83
C LEU A 189 2.00 10.05 -10.62
N TYR A 190 2.18 8.78 -10.27
CA TYR A 190 3.11 8.34 -9.23
C TYR A 190 4.38 7.78 -9.87
N GLU A 191 5.51 8.47 -9.69
CA GLU A 191 6.78 8.15 -10.34
C GLU A 191 7.21 6.68 -10.16
N ARG A 192 7.06 6.12 -8.94
CA ARG A 192 7.39 4.71 -8.69
C ARG A 192 6.52 3.76 -9.51
N ASN A 193 5.27 4.13 -9.84
CA ASN A 193 4.39 3.34 -10.68
C ASN A 193 4.85 3.28 -12.15
N CYS A 194 5.78 4.14 -12.58
CA CYS A 194 6.41 4.04 -13.91
C CYS A 194 7.46 2.93 -13.94
N TYR A 195 8.24 2.80 -12.87
CA TYR A 195 9.34 1.84 -12.77
C TYR A 195 8.90 0.47 -12.23
N TYR A 196 7.92 0.46 -11.33
CA TYR A 196 7.35 -0.75 -10.72
C TYR A 196 5.81 -0.71 -10.81
N PRO A 197 5.25 -0.94 -12.01
CA PRO A 197 3.84 -0.67 -12.23
C PRO A 197 2.92 -1.63 -11.49
N ASN A 198 1.89 -1.08 -10.86
CA ASN A 198 0.87 -1.83 -10.14
C ASN A 198 -0.47 -1.71 -10.86
N SER A 199 -0.66 -2.54 -11.88
CA SER A 199 -1.86 -2.54 -12.72
C SER A 199 -3.17 -2.74 -11.94
N LYS A 200 -3.14 -3.47 -10.82
CA LYS A 200 -4.33 -3.68 -9.98
C LYS A 200 -4.75 -2.39 -9.26
N VAL A 201 -3.80 -1.68 -8.68
CA VAL A 201 -4.07 -0.39 -8.02
C VAL A 201 -4.42 0.67 -9.07
N SER A 202 -3.70 0.73 -10.19
CA SER A 202 -4.04 1.65 -11.29
C SER A 202 -5.45 1.42 -11.83
N ARG A 203 -5.86 0.15 -12.01
CA ARG A 203 -7.24 -0.19 -12.42
C ARG A 203 -8.26 0.29 -11.38
N LEU A 204 -7.98 0.12 -10.09
CA LEU A 204 -8.86 0.60 -9.03
C LEU A 204 -8.99 2.14 -9.04
N LEU A 205 -7.90 2.87 -9.24
CA LEU A 205 -7.92 4.33 -9.35
C LEU A 205 -8.69 4.80 -10.60
N LEU A 206 -8.50 4.12 -11.74
CA LEU A 206 -9.25 4.37 -12.97
C LEU A 206 -10.75 4.15 -12.78
N LEU A 207 -11.16 3.03 -12.18
CA LEU A 207 -12.56 2.76 -11.82
C LEU A 207 -13.13 3.81 -10.86
N SER A 208 -12.28 4.45 -10.06
CA SER A 208 -12.70 5.49 -9.12
C SER A 208 -12.83 6.87 -9.76
N GLY A 209 -12.34 7.05 -10.99
CA GLY A 209 -12.42 8.31 -11.75
C GLY A 209 -11.10 9.02 -12.01
N ALA A 210 -9.95 8.32 -11.93
CA ALA A 210 -8.67 8.90 -12.33
C ALA A 210 -8.60 9.19 -13.84
N ASN A 211 -7.88 10.24 -14.24
CA ASN A 211 -7.73 10.62 -15.64
C ASN A 211 -6.67 9.77 -16.34
N THR A 212 -7.00 9.20 -17.49
CA THR A 212 -6.05 8.47 -18.36
C THR A 212 -5.12 9.42 -19.14
N ASN A 213 -5.60 10.61 -19.51
CA ASN A 213 -4.88 11.60 -20.29
C ASN A 213 -4.19 12.63 -19.37
N CYS A 214 -3.28 12.17 -18.52
CA CYS A 214 -2.53 13.00 -17.58
C CYS A 214 -1.02 13.04 -17.91
N CYS A 215 -0.36 14.15 -17.56
CA CYS A 215 1.07 14.35 -17.78
C CYS A 215 1.74 14.92 -16.54
N TRP A 216 3.00 14.55 -16.33
CA TRP A 216 3.90 15.18 -15.36
C TRP A 216 4.21 16.63 -15.75
N PRO A 217 4.70 17.45 -14.81
CA PRO A 217 5.06 18.85 -15.08
C PRO A 217 6.14 19.04 -16.16
N ASP A 218 6.97 18.02 -16.40
CA ASP A 218 7.97 18.01 -17.47
C ASP A 218 7.35 17.85 -18.87
N GLY A 219 6.07 17.48 -18.97
CA GLY A 219 5.35 17.21 -20.22
C GLY A 219 5.27 15.72 -20.56
N SER A 220 5.95 14.84 -19.82
CA SER A 220 5.84 13.40 -20.01
C SER A 220 4.41 12.97 -19.71
N CYS A 221 3.73 12.31 -20.65
CA CYS A 221 2.35 11.86 -20.47
C CYS A 221 2.29 10.37 -20.14
N LEU A 222 1.28 9.95 -19.37
CA LEU A 222 1.21 8.62 -18.76
C LEU A 222 1.38 7.47 -19.78
N LEU A 223 0.62 7.51 -20.88
CA LEU A 223 0.71 6.49 -21.93
C LEU A 223 2.07 6.52 -22.64
N ASN A 224 2.62 7.72 -22.88
CA ASN A 224 3.95 7.88 -23.47
C ASN A 224 5.03 7.24 -22.58
N THR A 225 5.00 7.46 -21.26
CA THR A 225 5.96 6.85 -20.33
C THR A 225 5.87 5.31 -20.33
N PHE A 226 4.68 4.72 -20.40
CA PHE A 226 4.55 3.27 -20.50
C PHE A 226 4.95 2.72 -21.88
N ALA A 227 4.72 3.48 -22.95
CA ALA A 227 5.20 3.15 -24.29
C ALA A 227 6.74 3.18 -24.36
N HIS A 228 7.37 4.20 -23.75
CA HIS A 228 8.82 4.36 -23.64
C HIS A 228 9.48 3.23 -22.84
N THR A 229 8.80 2.68 -21.84
CA THR A 229 9.31 1.56 -21.02
C THR A 229 8.89 0.20 -21.54
N GLY A 230 8.08 0.15 -22.61
CA GLY A 230 7.57 -1.09 -23.19
C GLY A 230 6.59 -1.83 -22.28
N ASN A 231 5.94 -1.14 -21.34
CA ASN A 231 5.03 -1.78 -20.40
C ASN A 231 3.67 -2.09 -21.03
N VAL A 232 3.61 -3.20 -21.76
CA VAL A 232 2.41 -3.68 -22.46
C VAL A 232 1.19 -3.80 -21.53
N THR A 233 1.38 -4.29 -20.31
CA THR A 233 0.27 -4.47 -19.35
C THR A 233 -0.40 -3.14 -18.99
N MET A 234 0.38 -2.09 -18.75
CA MET A 234 -0.14 -0.76 -18.44
C MET A 234 -0.71 -0.06 -19.67
N ILE A 235 -0.09 -0.23 -20.84
CA ILE A 235 -0.62 0.28 -22.12
C ILE A 235 -2.02 -0.29 -22.36
N GLN A 236 -2.17 -1.62 -22.30
CA GLN A 236 -3.47 -2.28 -22.47
C GLN A 236 -4.48 -1.83 -21.42
N LEU A 237 -4.06 -1.66 -20.16
CA LEU A 237 -4.94 -1.14 -19.12
C LEU A 237 -5.44 0.27 -19.46
N LEU A 238 -4.58 1.18 -19.87
CA LEU A 238 -5.00 2.55 -20.21
C LEU A 238 -5.90 2.59 -21.45
N LEU A 239 -5.63 1.76 -22.45
CA LEU A 239 -6.47 1.62 -23.65
C LEU A 239 -7.88 1.09 -23.30
N GLN A 240 -7.99 0.14 -22.36
CA GLN A 240 -9.30 -0.33 -21.85
C GLN A 240 -10.11 0.79 -21.17
N PHE A 241 -9.45 1.83 -20.67
CA PHE A 241 -10.08 2.99 -20.06
C PHE A 241 -10.10 4.22 -21.00
N ASN A 242 -10.09 3.98 -22.32
CA ASN A 242 -10.26 4.99 -23.37
C ASN A 242 -9.26 6.16 -23.26
N VAL A 243 -8.00 5.87 -22.89
CA VAL A 243 -6.91 6.83 -23.08
C VAL A 243 -6.85 7.25 -24.56
N ASP A 244 -6.56 8.52 -24.83
CA ASP A 244 -6.28 8.95 -26.20
C ASP A 244 -4.92 8.36 -26.61
N VAL A 245 -4.95 7.39 -27.53
CA VAL A 245 -3.76 6.69 -28.02
C VAL A 245 -2.76 7.64 -28.68
N ASN A 246 -3.22 8.79 -29.15
CA ASN A 246 -2.41 9.83 -29.79
C ASN A 246 -2.07 10.99 -28.83
N PHE A 247 -2.37 10.86 -27.53
CA PHE A 247 -2.10 11.90 -26.54
C PHE A 247 -0.60 12.15 -26.42
N ALA A 248 -0.14 13.20 -27.11
CA ALA A 248 1.25 13.53 -27.27
C ALA A 248 1.78 14.35 -26.10
N ASN A 249 3.10 14.28 -25.88
CA ASN A 249 3.79 15.20 -24.98
C ASN A 249 3.53 16.65 -25.44
N PRO A 250 2.92 17.52 -24.62
CA PRO A 250 2.54 18.87 -25.03
C PRO A 250 3.74 19.79 -25.30
N LYS A 251 4.95 19.43 -24.86
CA LYS A 251 6.18 20.21 -25.09
C LYS A 251 6.94 19.76 -26.32
N THR A 252 7.02 18.44 -26.56
CA THR A 252 7.83 17.89 -27.67
C THR A 252 7.01 17.42 -28.86
N GLY A 253 5.69 17.26 -28.72
CA GLY A 253 4.85 16.64 -29.75
C GLY A 253 5.00 15.12 -29.87
N GLN A 254 5.88 14.50 -29.07
CA GLN A 254 6.14 13.07 -29.15
C GLN A 254 4.92 12.25 -28.74
N THR A 255 4.45 11.41 -29.67
CA THR A 255 3.32 10.49 -29.45
C THR A 255 3.77 9.22 -28.72
N PRO A 256 2.85 8.49 -28.07
CA PRO A 256 3.19 7.23 -27.42
C PRO A 256 3.82 6.21 -28.37
N ILE A 257 3.31 6.09 -29.60
CA ILE A 257 3.87 5.15 -30.60
C ILE A 257 5.30 5.53 -30.99
N PHE A 258 5.61 6.82 -31.10
CA PHE A 258 6.97 7.30 -31.35
C PHE A 258 7.93 6.83 -30.25
N SER A 259 7.56 7.00 -28.98
CA SER A 259 8.38 6.55 -27.85
C SER A 259 8.60 5.04 -27.83
N ALA A 260 7.58 4.24 -28.18
CA ALA A 260 7.72 2.79 -28.30
C ALA A 260 8.67 2.39 -29.45
N VAL A 261 8.58 3.05 -30.61
CA VAL A 261 9.48 2.83 -31.76
C VAL A 261 10.92 3.22 -31.40
N GLN A 262 11.12 4.40 -30.81
CA GLN A 262 12.45 4.89 -30.41
C GLN A 262 13.17 3.92 -29.46
N LYS A 263 12.41 3.21 -28.62
CA LYS A 263 12.92 2.21 -27.68
C LYS A 263 12.83 0.77 -28.16
N SER A 264 12.46 0.56 -29.43
CA SER A 264 12.36 -0.76 -30.06
C SER A 264 11.40 -1.73 -29.34
N HIS A 265 10.35 -1.21 -28.70
CA HIS A 265 9.33 -2.00 -28.01
C HIS A 265 8.24 -2.45 -28.98
N LEU A 266 8.54 -3.46 -29.81
CA LEU A 266 7.66 -3.93 -30.89
C LEU A 266 6.25 -4.28 -30.43
N ASP A 267 6.09 -4.98 -29.31
CA ASP A 267 4.76 -5.33 -28.77
C ASP A 267 3.93 -4.09 -28.43
N ALA A 268 4.57 -3.07 -27.85
CA ALA A 268 3.91 -1.79 -27.56
C ALA A 268 3.54 -1.05 -28.85
N VAL A 269 4.43 -1.04 -29.86
CA VAL A 269 4.15 -0.45 -31.18
C VAL A 269 2.95 -1.12 -31.83
N GLN A 270 2.91 -2.46 -31.84
CA GLN A 270 1.83 -3.22 -32.43
C GLN A 270 0.49 -2.91 -31.73
N ILE A 271 0.45 -2.96 -30.40
CA ILE A 271 -0.77 -2.69 -29.64
C ILE A 271 -1.26 -1.26 -29.87
N LEU A 272 -0.36 -0.27 -29.85
CA LEU A 272 -0.72 1.13 -30.09
C LEU A 272 -1.24 1.32 -31.52
N TYR A 273 -0.60 0.71 -32.51
CA TYR A 273 -1.03 0.75 -33.91
C TYR A 273 -2.42 0.14 -34.12
N GLU A 274 -2.66 -1.04 -33.55
CA GLU A 274 -3.96 -1.73 -33.60
C GLU A 274 -5.09 -0.88 -32.98
N HIS A 275 -4.77 -0.03 -32.01
CA HIS A 275 -5.72 0.89 -31.37
C HIS A 275 -5.79 2.27 -32.05
N GLY A 276 -5.25 2.42 -33.26
CA GLY A 276 -5.39 3.63 -34.07
C GLY A 276 -4.35 4.72 -33.79
N ALA A 277 -3.19 4.36 -33.24
CA ALA A 277 -2.06 5.30 -33.16
C ALA A 277 -1.62 5.74 -34.56
N LYS A 278 -1.51 7.06 -34.76
CA LYS A 278 -1.02 7.65 -36.00
C LYS A 278 0.48 7.46 -36.09
N VAL A 279 0.94 6.84 -37.18
CA VAL A 279 2.36 6.62 -37.46
C VAL A 279 3.02 7.87 -38.07
N ASN A 280 2.28 8.96 -38.28
CA ASN A 280 2.85 10.20 -38.82
C ASN A 280 3.76 10.86 -37.77
N ILE A 281 5.06 10.74 -38.03
CA ILE A 281 6.16 11.24 -37.22
C ILE A 281 6.29 12.74 -37.53
N TYR A 282 5.77 13.61 -36.66
CA TYR A 282 6.21 15.00 -36.64
C TYR A 282 6.97 15.19 -35.33
N ASP A 283 8.30 15.19 -35.43
CA ASP A 283 9.14 15.82 -34.44
C ASP A 283 9.15 17.32 -34.78
N ASN A 284 8.85 18.19 -33.82
CA ASN A 284 9.02 19.63 -34.04
C ASN A 284 10.51 20.05 -34.12
N ASN A 285 11.44 19.09 -34.15
CA ASN A 285 12.87 19.30 -34.36
C ASN A 285 13.37 19.03 -35.79
N ASP A 286 12.52 18.81 -36.79
CA ASP A 286 12.88 18.86 -38.22
C ASP A 286 11.74 19.42 -39.11
#